data_AF-A0A3A4AYQ8-F1
#
_entry.id   AF-A0A3A4AYQ8-F1
#
_cell.length_a   1.000
_cell.length_b   1.000
_cell.length_c   1.000
_cell.angle_alpha   90.00
_cell.angle_beta   90.00
_cell.angle_gamma   90.00
#
_symmetry.space_group_name_H-M   'P 1'
#
loop_
_entity.id
_entity.type
_entity.pdbx_description
1 polymer ?
#
loop_
_entity_poly.entity_id
_entity_poly.type
_entity_poly.pdbx_seq_one_letter_code
_entity_poly.pdbx_strand_id
1 'polypeptide(L)'
;MDRGSGAGPRSGVQVPAGDLRRPDPDVRVMELRAKSPYVGGMGRSGEVTGYRNDGVQTAVALVNAGDATPGELAELLVSYKFKVDRPLTGEEARTLRAWARDLRPVFAETALERVVDVLNALMLSVPMHPHLSDHGLGPHLHYGPPGAPLVDRVRANTAVGLAFVVCERGADRLGVCLARGCDRVYADVSRGPRRQYCSKTCLNRATVAAHRSRKAAPPT
;
A
#
# COMPACT_ATOMS: atom_id res chain seq x y z
N MET A 1 -41.97 -43.55 -4.86
CA MET A 1 -41.23 -42.83 -3.80
C MET A 1 -39.78 -43.25 -3.93
N ASP A 2 -38.76 -42.43 -4.05
CA ASP A 2 -38.58 -41.02 -4.38
C ASP A 2 -37.09 -40.87 -4.77
N ARG A 3 -36.76 -39.79 -5.48
CA ARG A 3 -35.49 -39.52 -6.18
C ARG A 3 -34.36 -39.15 -5.21
N GLY A 4 -33.12 -39.32 -5.66
CA GLY A 4 -31.92 -38.85 -4.94
C GLY A 4 -30.72 -38.65 -5.87
N SER A 5 -30.74 -37.55 -6.63
CA SER A 5 -29.77 -37.15 -7.66
C SER A 5 -28.30 -37.20 -7.24
N GLY A 6 -27.45 -37.64 -8.18
CA GLY A 6 -25.99 -37.62 -8.06
C GLY A 6 -25.37 -36.23 -8.24
N ALA A 7 -24.23 -36.04 -7.56
CA ALA A 7 -23.31 -34.95 -7.81
C ALA A 7 -22.23 -35.43 -8.78
N GLY A 8 -22.27 -34.94 -10.02
CA GLY A 8 -21.19 -35.13 -10.99
C GLY A 8 -19.94 -34.31 -10.63
N PRO A 9 -18.76 -34.69 -11.16
CA PRO A 9 -17.51 -33.98 -10.89
C PRO A 9 -17.54 -32.59 -11.54
N ARG A 10 -17.18 -31.56 -10.77
CA ARG A 10 -17.02 -30.19 -11.29
C ARG A 10 -15.76 -30.15 -12.16
N SER A 11 -15.95 -29.98 -13.46
CA SER A 11 -14.89 -29.71 -14.44
C SER A 11 -14.09 -28.47 -14.03
N GLY A 12 -12.79 -28.65 -13.80
CA GLY A 12 -11.87 -27.53 -13.66
C GLY A 12 -11.84 -26.72 -14.95
N VAL A 13 -12.02 -25.41 -14.85
CA VAL A 13 -11.77 -24.49 -15.97
C VAL A 13 -10.26 -24.45 -16.16
N GLN A 14 -9.80 -25.09 -17.22
CA GLN A 14 -8.40 -25.06 -17.64
C GLN A 14 -8.18 -23.76 -18.41
N VAL A 15 -7.46 -22.81 -17.79
CA VAL A 15 -7.06 -21.57 -18.46
C VAL A 15 -5.87 -21.93 -19.37
N PRO A 16 -5.95 -21.72 -20.69
CA PRO A 16 -4.82 -22.01 -21.57
C PRO A 16 -3.67 -21.04 -21.26
N ALA A 17 -2.44 -21.55 -21.28
CA ALA A 17 -1.23 -20.73 -21.22
C ALA A 17 -1.17 -19.86 -22.48
N GLY A 18 -1.68 -18.64 -22.38
CA GLY A 18 -1.56 -17.63 -23.42
C GLY A 18 -0.14 -17.08 -23.46
N ASP A 19 0.51 -17.27 -24.60
CA ASP A 19 1.79 -16.68 -24.98
C ASP A 19 1.76 -15.16 -24.72
N LEU A 20 2.54 -14.69 -23.73
CA LEU A 20 2.75 -13.26 -23.46
C LEU A 20 3.59 -12.68 -24.61
N ARG A 21 2.94 -12.50 -25.78
CA ARG A 21 3.56 -11.81 -26.91
C ARG A 21 3.91 -10.39 -26.48
N ARG A 22 5.15 -10.00 -26.80
CA ARG A 22 5.65 -8.64 -26.69
C ARG A 22 4.64 -7.65 -27.30
N PRO A 23 4.44 -6.46 -26.70
CA PRO A 23 3.51 -5.48 -27.25
C PRO A 23 3.91 -5.06 -28.67
N ASP A 24 2.90 -4.91 -29.52
CA ASP A 24 3.00 -4.44 -30.91
C ASP A 24 3.60 -3.02 -30.96
N PRO A 25 4.67 -2.77 -31.74
CA PRO A 25 5.32 -1.46 -31.82
C PRO A 25 4.46 -0.36 -32.46
N ASP A 26 3.33 -0.70 -33.10
CA ASP A 26 2.50 0.27 -33.83
C ASP A 26 1.24 0.75 -33.06
N VAL A 27 1.13 0.44 -31.76
CA VAL A 27 0.09 1.03 -30.90
C VAL A 27 0.37 2.52 -30.69
N ARG A 28 -0.25 3.35 -31.52
CA ARG A 28 -0.28 4.81 -31.32
C ARG A 28 -1.01 5.13 -30.02
N VAL A 29 -0.28 5.68 -29.04
CA VAL A 29 -0.85 6.27 -27.82
C VAL A 29 -1.71 7.46 -28.23
N MET A 30 -3.03 7.30 -28.29
CA MET A 30 -3.94 8.44 -28.33
C MET A 30 -3.88 9.15 -26.97
N GLU A 31 -3.39 10.38 -26.95
CA GLU A 31 -3.57 11.30 -25.82
C GLU A 31 -5.06 11.62 -25.65
N LEU A 32 -5.77 10.77 -24.91
CA LEU A 32 -7.11 11.07 -24.44
C LEU A 32 -7.00 11.91 -23.17
N ARG A 33 -7.06 13.24 -23.33
CA ARG A 33 -7.52 14.15 -22.27
C ARG A 33 -9.02 13.93 -22.04
N ALA A 34 -9.38 12.80 -21.43
CA ALA A 34 -10.71 12.55 -20.90
C ALA A 34 -10.61 12.47 -19.38
N LYS A 35 -11.31 13.38 -18.67
CA LYS A 35 -11.58 13.20 -17.24
C LYS A 35 -12.36 11.90 -17.10
N SER A 36 -11.71 10.85 -16.62
CA SER A 36 -12.32 9.52 -16.49
C SER A 36 -13.58 9.61 -15.62
N PRO A 37 -14.74 9.14 -16.11
CA PRO A 37 -16.00 9.15 -15.36
C PRO A 37 -16.03 8.11 -14.21
N TYR A 38 -14.95 7.35 -13.99
CA TYR A 38 -14.84 6.39 -12.88
C TYR A 38 -14.24 6.98 -11.59
N VAL A 39 -13.90 8.27 -11.57
CA VAL A 39 -13.44 8.96 -10.34
C VAL A 39 -14.65 9.37 -9.51
N GLY A 40 -15.36 8.37 -8.97
CA GLY A 40 -16.67 8.53 -8.36
C GLY A 40 -16.94 7.55 -7.23
N GLY A 41 -16.23 7.72 -6.11
CA GLY A 41 -16.69 7.29 -4.79
C GLY A 41 -16.62 5.80 -4.46
N MET A 42 -15.49 5.36 -3.90
CA MET A 42 -15.41 4.18 -3.04
C MET A 42 -15.14 4.64 -1.59
N GLY A 43 -16.00 4.23 -0.65
CA GLY A 43 -15.72 4.17 0.80
C GLY A 43 -15.82 5.46 1.64
N ARG A 44 -16.55 5.39 2.76
CA ARG A 44 -16.44 6.36 3.87
C ARG A 44 -15.09 6.10 4.57
N SER A 45 -14.30 7.17 4.76
CA SER A 45 -13.09 7.23 5.61
C SER A 45 -12.08 6.08 5.45
N GLY A 46 -11.02 6.29 4.66
CA GLY A 46 -9.80 5.48 4.72
C GLY A 46 -9.79 4.19 3.91
N GLU A 47 -10.93 3.66 3.47
CA GLU A 47 -11.03 2.53 2.54
C GLU A 47 -10.85 3.03 1.09
N VAL A 48 -9.59 3.30 0.72
CA VAL A 48 -9.19 3.68 -0.65
C VAL A 48 -9.08 2.44 -1.56
N THR A 49 -9.02 1.25 -0.97
CA THR A 49 -8.86 -0.02 -1.69
C THR A 49 -9.92 -0.97 -1.19
N GLY A 50 -10.60 -1.70 -2.07
CA GLY A 50 -11.59 -2.70 -1.66
C GLY A 50 -11.07 -3.75 -0.66
N TYR A 51 -9.75 -3.85 -0.43
CA TYR A 51 -9.14 -4.70 0.59
C TYR A 51 -9.41 -4.20 2.02
N ARG A 52 -9.79 -5.11 2.94
CA ARG A 52 -10.06 -4.75 4.34
C ARG A 52 -8.82 -4.51 5.21
N ASN A 53 -7.64 -4.87 4.73
CA ASN A 53 -6.40 -4.57 5.44
C ASN A 53 -5.85 -3.23 4.97
N ASP A 54 -5.43 -2.38 5.90
CA ASP A 54 -4.92 -1.05 5.61
C ASP A 54 -3.51 -1.12 4.99
N GLY A 55 -3.44 -1.34 3.69
CA GLY A 55 -2.17 -1.48 2.95
C GLY A 55 -1.30 -0.22 3.04
N VAL A 56 -1.92 0.95 3.09
CA VAL A 56 -1.23 2.24 3.19
C VAL A 56 -0.55 2.38 4.54
N GLN A 57 -1.30 2.21 5.64
CA GLN A 57 -0.72 2.34 6.98
C GLN A 57 0.21 1.18 7.31
N THR A 58 -0.01 -0.01 6.75
CA THR A 58 0.95 -1.12 6.83
C THR A 58 2.29 -0.73 6.20
N ALA A 59 2.28 -0.11 5.02
CA ALA A 59 3.50 0.34 4.35
C ALA A 59 4.26 1.36 5.21
N VAL A 60 3.54 2.36 5.74
CA VAL A 60 4.11 3.37 6.66
C VAL A 60 4.69 2.71 7.90
N ALA A 61 3.99 1.75 8.49
CA ALA A 61 4.43 1.07 9.70
C ALA A 61 5.68 0.22 9.45
N LEU A 62 5.72 -0.55 8.37
CA LEU A 62 6.88 -1.36 8.00
C LEU A 62 8.13 -0.51 7.77
N VAL A 63 8.03 0.58 7.00
CA VAL A 63 9.16 1.49 6.76
C VAL A 63 9.67 2.10 8.07
N ASN A 64 8.76 2.42 8.99
CA ASN A 64 9.09 3.01 10.29
C ASN A 64 9.49 2.00 11.37
N ALA A 65 9.40 0.68 11.11
CA ALA A 65 9.72 -0.37 12.06
C ALA A 65 11.22 -0.69 12.12
N GLY A 66 12.01 -0.28 11.13
CA GLY A 66 13.47 -0.43 11.15
C GLY A 66 13.91 -1.89 11.22
N ASP A 67 14.67 -2.24 12.25
CA ASP A 67 15.25 -3.56 12.50
C ASP A 67 14.36 -4.49 13.34
N ALA A 68 13.06 -4.18 13.46
CA ALA A 68 12.06 -4.95 14.20
C ALA A 68 12.22 -6.48 14.05
N THR A 69 12.13 -7.16 15.18
CA THR A 69 12.20 -8.61 15.32
C THR A 69 11.04 -9.30 14.59
N PRO A 70 11.13 -10.62 14.31
CA PRO A 70 10.00 -11.36 13.74
C PRO A 70 8.71 -11.26 14.57
N GLY A 71 8.81 -11.19 15.91
CA GLY A 71 7.66 -11.03 16.80
C GLY A 71 7.00 -9.67 16.65
N GLU A 72 7.78 -8.60 16.69
CA GLU A 72 7.28 -7.22 16.53
C GLU A 72 6.65 -7.00 15.15
N LEU A 73 7.24 -7.57 14.09
CA LEU A 73 6.64 -7.53 12.75
C LEU A 73 5.32 -8.30 12.70
N ALA A 74 5.21 -9.45 13.37
CA ALA A 74 3.96 -10.20 13.43
C ALA A 74 2.86 -9.41 14.14
N GLU A 75 3.16 -8.81 15.29
CA GLU A 75 2.23 -7.94 16.04
C GLU A 75 1.78 -6.73 15.21
N LEU A 76 2.72 -6.09 14.51
CA LEU A 76 2.43 -5.00 13.57
C LEU A 76 1.44 -5.47 12.50
N LEU A 77 1.70 -6.58 11.82
CA LEU A 77 0.83 -7.09 10.76
C LEU A 77 -0.58 -7.44 11.28
N VAL A 78 -0.68 -8.02 12.47
CA VAL A 78 -1.98 -8.28 13.13
C VAL A 78 -2.73 -6.98 13.41
N SER A 79 -2.04 -5.93 13.87
CA SER A 79 -2.66 -4.61 14.13
C SER A 79 -3.30 -4.01 12.85
N TYR A 80 -2.74 -4.32 11.68
CA TYR A 80 -3.25 -3.94 10.37
C TYR A 80 -4.09 -5.03 9.68
N LYS A 81 -4.67 -5.94 10.47
CA LYS A 81 -5.67 -6.95 10.04
C LYS A 81 -5.13 -8.05 9.11
N PHE A 82 -3.82 -8.25 9.04
CA PHE A 82 -3.29 -9.45 8.40
C PHE A 82 -3.51 -10.67 9.30
N LYS A 83 -4.00 -11.75 8.69
CA LYS A 83 -4.06 -13.06 9.32
C LYS A 83 -2.64 -13.64 9.38
N VAL A 84 -2.12 -13.77 10.60
CA VAL A 84 -0.80 -14.34 10.93
C VAL A 84 -1.02 -15.60 11.76
N ASP A 85 -1.08 -16.75 11.09
CA ASP A 85 -1.50 -18.03 11.72
C ASP A 85 -0.40 -18.74 12.49
N ARG A 86 0.85 -18.32 12.28
CA ARG A 86 2.03 -18.86 12.95
C ARG A 86 3.07 -17.75 13.15
N PRO A 87 4.03 -17.93 14.07
CA PRO A 87 5.18 -17.04 14.18
C PRO A 87 5.88 -16.85 12.83
N LEU A 88 6.33 -15.61 12.58
CA LEU A 88 7.17 -15.29 11.43
C LEU A 88 8.53 -15.97 11.60
N THR A 89 9.00 -16.59 10.53
CA THR A 89 10.37 -17.08 10.45
C THR A 89 11.36 -15.91 10.34
N GLY A 90 12.62 -16.16 10.67
CA GLY A 90 13.68 -15.17 10.48
C GLY A 90 13.85 -14.74 9.01
N GLU A 91 13.56 -15.63 8.07
CA GLU A 91 13.61 -15.34 6.64
C GLU A 91 12.47 -14.43 6.19
N GLU A 92 11.23 -14.72 6.58
CA GLU A 92 10.09 -13.84 6.29
C GLU A 92 10.30 -12.44 6.86
N ALA A 93 10.84 -12.34 8.08
CA ALA A 93 11.19 -11.07 8.69
C ALA A 93 12.29 -10.31 7.90
N ARG A 94 13.32 -11.01 7.41
CA ARG A 94 14.34 -10.41 6.52
C ARG A 94 13.72 -9.90 5.23
N THR A 95 12.82 -10.66 4.61
CA THR A 95 12.13 -10.27 3.38
C THR A 95 11.23 -9.05 3.60
N LEU A 96 10.50 -8.99 4.72
CA LEU A 96 9.68 -7.82 5.06
C LEU A 96 10.52 -6.57 5.34
N ARG A 97 11.69 -6.70 6.00
CA ARG A 97 12.62 -5.58 6.18
C ARG A 97 13.25 -5.13 4.86
N ALA A 98 13.57 -6.06 3.96
CA ALA A 98 14.03 -5.71 2.62
C ALA A 98 12.95 -4.93 1.86
N TRP A 99 11.72 -5.44 1.88
CA TRP A 99 10.57 -4.77 1.30
C TRP A 99 10.34 -3.37 1.88
N ALA A 100 10.49 -3.20 3.19
CA ALA A 100 10.39 -1.89 3.84
C ALA A 100 11.46 -0.90 3.33
N ARG A 101 12.68 -1.37 3.07
CA ARG A 101 13.73 -0.55 2.43
C ARG A 101 13.35 -0.17 1.00
N ASP A 102 12.78 -1.09 0.24
CA ASP A 102 12.39 -0.87 -1.15
C ASP A 102 11.14 0.04 -1.27
N LEU A 103 10.28 0.08 -0.25
CA LEU A 103 9.15 1.01 -0.15
C LEU A 103 9.57 2.44 0.18
N ARG A 104 10.67 2.64 0.90
CA ARG A 104 11.07 3.95 1.43
C ARG A 104 11.20 5.05 0.35
N PRO A 105 11.77 4.79 -0.85
CA PRO A 105 11.85 5.79 -1.92
C PRO A 105 10.49 6.38 -2.32
N VAL A 106 9.40 5.61 -2.26
CA VAL A 106 8.03 6.09 -2.57
C VAL A 106 7.63 7.29 -1.69
N PHE A 107 8.18 7.39 -0.47
CA PHE A 107 7.91 8.49 0.47
C PHE A 107 8.95 9.62 0.41
N ALA A 108 10.11 9.39 -0.21
CA ALA A 108 11.23 10.32 -0.20
C ALA A 108 11.38 11.08 -1.52
N GLU A 109 10.95 10.48 -2.63
CA GLU A 109 10.96 11.09 -3.95
C GLU A 109 9.97 12.25 -4.04
N THR A 110 10.38 13.33 -4.72
CA THR A 110 9.55 14.53 -4.93
C THR A 110 9.01 14.64 -6.36
N ALA A 111 9.61 13.93 -7.31
CA ALA A 111 9.16 13.87 -8.69
C ALA A 111 8.14 12.73 -8.87
N LEU A 112 6.98 13.05 -9.44
CA LEU A 112 5.89 12.09 -9.64
C LEU A 112 6.35 10.91 -10.51
N GLU A 113 7.12 11.18 -11.56
CA GLU A 113 7.63 10.18 -12.49
C GLU A 113 8.48 9.13 -11.76
N ARG A 114 9.33 9.58 -10.83
CA ARG A 114 10.19 8.71 -10.01
C ARG A 114 9.36 7.86 -9.05
N VAL A 115 8.33 8.44 -8.42
CA VAL A 115 7.40 7.70 -7.56
C VAL A 115 6.67 6.60 -8.34
N VAL A 116 6.22 6.92 -9.56
CA VAL A 116 5.56 5.97 -10.46
C VAL A 116 6.51 4.85 -10.88
N ASP A 117 7.75 5.17 -11.25
CA ASP A 117 8.77 4.18 -11.62
C ASP A 117 9.04 3.19 -10.47
N VAL A 118 9.22 3.70 -9.25
CA VAL A 118 9.43 2.87 -8.06
C VAL A 118 8.23 1.97 -7.80
N LEU A 119 7.01 2.51 -7.81
CA LEU A 119 5.79 1.72 -7.57
C LEU A 119 5.59 0.65 -8.64
N ASN A 120 5.83 0.95 -9.90
CA ASN A 120 5.74 -0.03 -10.99
C ASN A 120 6.76 -1.16 -10.79
N ALA A 121 8.02 -0.83 -10.47
CA ALA A 121 9.04 -1.83 -10.18
C ALA A 121 8.65 -2.72 -9.00
N LEU A 122 8.13 -2.13 -7.92
CA LEU A 122 7.64 -2.87 -6.75
C LEU A 122 6.48 -3.82 -7.12
N MET A 123 5.48 -3.33 -7.85
CA MET A 123 4.32 -4.14 -8.25
C MET A 123 4.73 -5.30 -9.17
N LEU A 124 5.62 -5.05 -10.14
CA LEU A 124 6.14 -6.08 -11.05
C LEU A 124 7.00 -7.13 -10.33
N SER A 125 7.57 -6.80 -9.16
CA SER A 125 8.37 -7.74 -8.36
C SER A 125 7.55 -8.73 -7.52
N VAL A 126 6.22 -8.60 -7.51
CA VAL A 126 5.29 -9.37 -6.67
C VAL A 126 4.39 -10.22 -7.57
N PRO A 127 4.09 -11.49 -7.22
CA PRO A 127 3.18 -12.34 -8.01
C PRO A 127 1.71 -11.90 -7.87
N MET A 128 1.35 -10.76 -8.47
CA MET A 128 0.01 -10.18 -8.40
C MET A 128 -0.96 -10.91 -9.32
N HIS A 129 -1.93 -11.61 -8.73
CA HIS A 129 -3.03 -12.30 -9.43
C HIS A 129 -4.36 -11.87 -8.79
N PRO A 130 -4.90 -10.69 -9.17
CA PRO A 130 -6.06 -10.15 -8.49
C PRO A 130 -7.30 -11.02 -8.67
N HIS A 131 -8.09 -11.16 -7.61
CA HIS A 131 -9.34 -11.92 -7.65
C HIS A 131 -10.35 -11.36 -6.63
N LEU A 132 -11.65 -11.55 -6.91
CA LEU A 132 -12.72 -11.19 -5.99
C LEU A 132 -12.90 -12.27 -4.93
N SER A 133 -13.12 -11.84 -3.69
CA SER A 133 -13.37 -12.67 -2.52
C SER A 133 -14.57 -12.14 -1.75
N ASP A 134 -15.36 -13.03 -1.17
CA ASP A 134 -16.39 -12.71 -0.19
C ASP A 134 -16.35 -13.76 0.92
N HIS A 135 -15.58 -13.49 1.97
CA HIS A 135 -15.47 -14.36 3.15
C HIS A 135 -16.26 -13.78 4.33
N GLY A 136 -17.54 -13.48 4.10
CA GLY A 136 -18.46 -12.95 5.13
C GLY A 136 -18.24 -11.47 5.46
N LEU A 137 -17.44 -10.81 4.64
CA LEU A 137 -17.03 -9.40 4.77
C LEU A 137 -17.51 -8.58 3.57
N GLY A 138 -18.35 -9.14 2.71
CA GLY A 138 -18.78 -8.56 1.45
C GLY A 138 -17.70 -8.66 0.37
N PRO A 139 -18.06 -8.40 -0.91
CA PRO A 139 -17.14 -8.51 -2.03
C PRO A 139 -15.95 -7.55 -1.92
N HIS A 140 -14.74 -8.08 -2.04
CA HIS A 140 -13.51 -7.29 -2.07
C HIS A 140 -12.44 -7.92 -2.96
N LEU A 141 -11.51 -7.10 -3.43
CA LEU A 141 -10.43 -7.51 -4.33
C LEU A 141 -9.18 -7.89 -3.53
N HIS A 142 -8.71 -9.12 -3.66
CA HIS A 142 -7.35 -9.52 -3.30
C HIS A 142 -6.40 -9.23 -4.46
N TYR A 143 -5.14 -8.87 -4.17
CA TYR A 143 -4.13 -8.59 -5.20
C TYR A 143 -3.19 -9.78 -5.50
N GLY A 144 -3.14 -10.78 -4.63
CA GLY A 144 -2.41 -12.03 -4.84
C GLY A 144 -3.35 -13.20 -5.13
N PRO A 145 -2.83 -14.35 -5.59
CA PRO A 145 -3.65 -15.54 -5.82
C PRO A 145 -4.30 -16.05 -4.53
N PRO A 146 -5.39 -16.84 -4.62
CA PRO A 146 -5.97 -17.51 -3.46
C PRO A 146 -4.90 -18.32 -2.71
N GLY A 147 -4.82 -18.14 -1.39
CA GLY A 147 -3.82 -18.82 -0.56
C GLY A 147 -2.40 -18.24 -0.64
N ALA A 148 -2.21 -17.06 -1.23
CA ALA A 148 -0.90 -16.40 -1.28
C ALA A 148 -0.21 -16.35 0.10
N PRO A 149 1.11 -16.61 0.17
CA PRO A 149 1.88 -16.51 1.40
C PRO A 149 1.72 -15.14 2.07
N LEU A 150 1.82 -15.08 3.40
CA LEU A 150 1.67 -13.84 4.16
C LEU A 150 2.56 -12.71 3.64
N VAL A 151 3.84 -13.00 3.37
CA VAL A 151 4.78 -12.01 2.85
C VAL A 151 4.30 -11.42 1.52
N ASP A 152 3.85 -12.25 0.57
CA ASP A 152 3.37 -11.77 -0.73
C ASP A 152 2.07 -10.97 -0.60
N ARG A 153 1.16 -11.37 0.30
CA ARG A 153 -0.04 -10.58 0.60
C ARG A 153 0.32 -9.19 1.15
N VAL A 154 1.30 -9.10 2.03
CA VAL A 154 1.78 -7.82 2.58
C VAL A 154 2.42 -6.97 1.48
N ARG A 155 3.31 -7.55 0.68
CA ARG A 155 3.98 -6.86 -0.43
C ARG A 155 2.96 -6.33 -1.45
N ALA A 156 2.01 -7.17 -1.86
CA ALA A 156 1.00 -6.77 -2.83
C ALA A 156 0.10 -5.65 -2.29
N ASN A 157 -0.43 -5.81 -1.07
CA ASN A 157 -1.35 -4.83 -0.49
C ASN A 157 -0.68 -3.47 -0.22
N THR A 158 0.58 -3.47 0.22
CA THR A 158 1.31 -2.22 0.48
C THR A 158 1.66 -1.47 -0.80
N ALA A 159 2.16 -2.15 -1.84
CA ALA A 159 2.46 -1.52 -3.12
C ALA A 159 1.20 -0.94 -3.77
N VAL A 160 0.13 -1.74 -3.85
CA VAL A 160 -1.12 -1.30 -4.47
C VAL A 160 -1.78 -0.18 -3.65
N GLY A 161 -1.80 -0.29 -2.31
CA GLY A 161 -2.34 0.76 -1.45
C GLY A 161 -1.66 2.12 -1.66
N LEU A 162 -0.32 2.14 -1.77
CA LEU A 162 0.41 3.37 -2.07
C LEU A 162 0.11 3.89 -3.49
N ALA A 163 0.01 3.01 -4.48
CA ALA A 163 -0.37 3.39 -5.84
C ALA A 163 -1.75 4.06 -5.89
N PHE A 164 -2.72 3.54 -5.14
CA PHE A 164 -4.04 4.18 -5.02
C PHE A 164 -3.97 5.58 -4.40
N VAL A 165 -3.14 5.79 -3.38
CA VAL A 165 -2.93 7.14 -2.81
C VAL A 165 -2.38 8.09 -3.88
N VAL A 166 -1.38 7.65 -4.65
CA VAL A 166 -0.80 8.47 -5.73
C VAL A 166 -1.85 8.81 -6.79
N CYS A 167 -2.62 7.81 -7.25
CA CYS A 167 -3.65 7.99 -8.27
C CYS A 167 -4.80 8.91 -7.83
N GLU A 168 -5.27 8.77 -6.58
CA GLU A 168 -6.44 9.50 -6.11
C GLU A 168 -6.12 10.84 -5.46
N ARG A 169 -4.94 10.97 -4.87
CA ARG A 169 -4.61 12.09 -3.97
C ARG A 169 -3.32 12.82 -4.31
N GLY A 170 -2.50 12.25 -5.20
CA GLY A 170 -1.19 12.78 -5.58
C GLY A 170 -0.06 12.26 -4.70
N ALA A 171 1.15 12.19 -5.27
CA ALA A 171 2.36 11.72 -4.58
C ALA A 171 2.78 12.61 -3.41
N ASP A 172 2.40 13.89 -3.41
CA ASP A 172 2.68 14.86 -2.34
C ASP A 172 1.91 14.61 -1.03
N ARG A 173 1.06 13.57 -1.00
CA ARG A 173 0.47 13.02 0.22
C ARG A 173 1.36 12.00 0.92
N LEU A 174 2.42 11.53 0.27
CA LEU A 174 3.44 10.67 0.84
C LEU A 174 4.66 11.53 1.17
N GLY A 175 5.32 11.27 2.30
CA GLY A 175 6.44 12.11 2.69
C GLY A 175 7.28 11.57 3.84
N VAL A 176 8.47 12.15 3.99
CA VAL A 176 9.32 12.06 5.18
C VAL A 176 9.00 13.22 6.12
N CYS A 177 8.99 12.95 7.43
CA CYS A 177 8.66 13.94 8.45
C CYS A 177 9.57 15.19 8.38
N LEU A 178 8.98 16.40 8.37
CA LEU A 178 9.76 17.65 8.39
C LEU A 178 10.30 18.04 9.77
N ALA A 179 9.97 17.31 10.83
CA ALA A 179 10.47 17.65 12.16
C ALA A 179 11.97 17.32 12.26
N ARG A 180 12.78 18.28 12.72
CA ARG A 180 14.23 18.11 12.94
C ARG A 180 14.52 16.81 13.72
N GLY A 181 15.42 16.00 13.18
CA GLY A 181 15.85 14.72 13.76
C GLY A 181 14.83 13.59 13.66
N CYS A 182 13.83 13.68 12.78
CA CYS A 182 12.86 12.61 12.55
C CYS A 182 12.89 12.18 11.08
N ASP A 183 13.16 10.91 10.83
CA ASP A 183 13.30 10.29 9.51
C ASP A 183 12.10 9.42 9.12
N ARG A 184 11.09 9.37 10.00
CA ARG A 184 9.87 8.58 9.82
C ARG A 184 9.07 9.05 8.62
N VAL A 185 8.48 8.11 7.90
CA VAL A 185 7.56 8.38 6.78
C VAL A 185 6.13 8.54 7.26
N TYR A 186 5.30 9.16 6.42
CA TYR A 186 3.86 9.27 6.60
C TYR A 186 3.11 9.16 5.27
N ALA A 187 1.85 8.75 5.35
CA ALA A 187 0.87 8.88 4.28
C ALA A 187 -0.32 9.71 4.77
N ASP A 188 -0.71 10.72 4.00
CA ASP A 188 -1.82 11.61 4.27
C ASP A 188 -3.06 11.23 3.45
N VAL A 189 -3.89 10.38 4.04
CA VAL A 189 -5.18 9.98 3.46
C VAL A 189 -6.34 10.90 3.88
N SER A 190 -6.05 12.02 4.54
CA SER A 190 -7.08 12.96 4.99
C SER A 190 -7.66 13.76 3.83
N ARG A 191 -8.87 14.31 4.05
CA ARG A 191 -9.49 15.29 3.13
C ARG A 191 -9.03 16.73 3.41
N GLY A 192 -8.29 16.96 4.48
CA GLY A 192 -7.89 18.28 4.94
C GLY A 192 -6.62 18.81 4.26
N PRO A 193 -6.08 19.92 4.80
CA PRO A 193 -4.79 20.45 4.39
C PRO A 193 -3.70 19.39 4.47
N ARG A 194 -2.71 19.51 3.56
CA ARG A 194 -1.62 18.54 3.46
C ARG A 194 -0.84 18.45 4.76
N ARG A 195 -0.67 17.23 5.21
CA ARG A 195 0.19 16.89 6.35
C ARG A 195 1.66 17.00 5.95
N GLN A 196 2.49 17.47 6.89
CA GLN A 196 3.95 17.58 6.74
C GLN A 196 4.75 16.82 7.83
N TYR A 197 4.07 16.22 8.80
CA TYR A 197 4.70 15.64 9.99
C TYR A 197 4.13 14.26 10.31
N CYS A 198 4.98 13.29 10.66
CA CYS A 198 4.58 11.90 10.92
C CYS A 198 3.69 11.67 12.16
N SER A 199 3.48 12.69 12.99
CA SER A 199 2.56 12.64 14.13
C SER A 199 2.19 14.05 14.63
N LYS A 200 1.13 14.15 15.44
CA LYS A 200 0.79 15.39 16.17
C LYS A 200 1.94 15.82 17.10
N THR A 201 2.67 14.87 17.68
CA THR A 201 3.85 15.16 18.51
C THR A 201 4.95 15.87 17.73
N CYS A 202 5.26 15.41 16.52
CA CYS A 202 6.26 16.05 15.65
C CYS A 202 5.81 17.44 15.18
N LEU A 203 4.52 17.60 14.84
CA LEU A 203 3.93 18.90 14.54
C LEU A 203 4.07 19.87 15.73
N ASN A 204 3.65 19.45 16.93
CA ASN A 204 3.73 20.28 18.14
C ASN A 204 5.18 20.69 18.45
N ARG A 205 6.14 19.76 18.32
CA ARG A 205 7.57 20.05 18.51
C ARG A 205 8.06 21.12 17.54
N ALA A 206 7.70 21.02 16.26
CA ALA A 206 8.07 22.00 15.25
C ALA A 206 7.45 23.38 15.53
N THR A 207 6.17 23.42 15.90
CA THR A 207 5.46 24.67 16.25
C THR A 207 6.10 25.36 17.45
N VAL A 208 6.43 24.62 18.51
CA VAL A 208 7.09 25.17 19.71
C VAL A 208 8.48 25.70 19.38
N ALA A 209 9.26 24.97 18.57
CA ALA A 209 10.58 25.42 18.15
C ALA A 209 10.51 26.74 17.35
N ALA A 210 9.60 26.83 16.37
CA ALA A 210 9.40 28.05 15.59
C ALA A 210 8.96 29.24 16.44
N HIS A 211 8.09 29.01 17.44
CA HIS A 211 7.69 30.03 18.40
C HIS A 211 8.86 30.56 19.23
N ARG A 212 9.74 29.67 19.71
CA ARG A 212 10.94 30.06 20.46
C ARG A 212 11.91 30.86 19.59
N SER A 213 12.12 30.46 18.33
CA SER A 213 12.99 31.21 17.39
C SER A 213 12.48 32.62 17.13
N ARG A 214 11.17 32.81 16.96
CA ARG A 214 10.58 34.16 16.80
C ARG A 214 10.73 35.03 18.05
N LYS A 215 10.66 34.45 19.26
CA LYS A 215 10.87 35.19 20.51
C LYS A 215 12.33 35.51 20.81
N ALA A 216 13.27 34.74 20.25
CA ALA A 216 14.70 34.94 20.44
C ALA A 216 15.31 35.92 19.42
N ALA A 217 14.61 36.21 18.32
CA ALA A 217 15.03 37.24 17.38
C ALA A 217 14.78 38.63 17.98
N PRO A 218 15.79 39.53 18.04
CA PRO A 218 15.57 40.90 18.47
C PRO A 218 14.56 41.58 17.52
N PRO A 219 13.73 42.51 18.03
CA PRO A 219 12.81 43.26 17.18
C PRO A 219 13.60 44.01 16.11
N THR A 220 13.25 43.77 14.85
CA THR A 220 13.73 44.53 13.67
C THR A 220 13.26 45.97 13.71
#